data_AF-A0A8T3CSS5-F1
#
_entry.id   AF-A0A8T3CSS5-F1
#
_cell.length_a   1.000
_cell.length_b   1.000
_cell.length_c   1.000
_cell.angle_alpha   90.00
_cell.angle_beta   90.00
_cell.angle_gamma   90.00
#
_symmetry.space_group_name_H-M   'P 1'
#
loop_
_entity.id
_entity.type
_entity.pdbx_description
1 polymer ?
#
loop_
_entity_poly.entity_id
_entity_poly.type
_entity_poly.pdbx_seq_one_letter_code
_entity_poly.pdbx_strand_id
1 'polypeptide(L)'
;MVTVYLRDIGNNIKNKSLLFSTTETGADKKSKMETVHSTDCDLSEQIKAVTKDSHVRAENTELMLSYQKGQVSLQQYKLLLCSLYEVYRALEDEMDRNASHPGVAPIYFPQELARLESLEKDLEYFYGQSWRERIIVPAATHRYAQRLRKVGKDNPEYLVAHAYTRYLGDLSGGQVLGRITQKSLGLTSGEGVSFFSFPGVSSPNRFKQLYRSRMNSIELTKEEKEGVLEEAVRAFECNIEVFDDLQRMLTHESGTEKETDVRHRCAVHTKSHTPHEVGTHTHLQAEKVQSSDSDLSEQIKAVTKDSHVRAENTELMLSYQRGQISLQQYKLLLCSLYEVYRALEDEMDRNASHPGVAPIYFPQELARLESLEKDLEYFYGQSWRERIIVPAATHRYAQRLRKVGKDNPEYLVAHAYTRYLGDLSGGQVLGRITQKSLGLTSGQGVSFFSFPGVSSPNRFKQLYRSRMNSIELTKEEKEGVLEEAVRAFECNIEVFDDLQKILSVTEEANMPQKQTTHKSYIAHEDRTLIKTLQVPASLLFESPLLRLVLGVCVALATVGVGMYTL
;
A
#
# COMPACT_ATOMS: atom_id res chain seq x y z
N MET A 1 45.72 -22.18 -44.42
CA MET A 1 44.97 -21.69 -45.60
C MET A 1 43.76 -20.93 -45.05
N VAL A 2 43.77 -19.59 -44.92
CA VAL A 2 43.66 -18.57 -46.02
C VAL A 2 42.27 -18.74 -46.67
N THR A 3 41.27 -17.84 -46.63
CA THR A 3 41.16 -16.36 -46.84
C THR A 3 39.71 -15.92 -46.46
N VAL A 4 39.42 -14.80 -45.76
CA VAL A 4 39.01 -13.42 -46.23
C VAL A 4 37.60 -13.34 -46.90
N TYR A 5 36.55 -12.72 -46.32
CA TYR A 5 36.13 -11.27 -46.23
C TYR A 5 35.23 -10.77 -47.40
N LEU A 6 34.22 -9.92 -47.05
CA LEU A 6 33.34 -9.04 -47.87
C LEU A 6 32.06 -9.67 -48.48
N ARG A 7 30.80 -9.25 -48.20
CA ARG A 7 30.09 -7.94 -48.12
C ARG A 7 29.73 -7.37 -49.50
N ASP A 8 28.42 -7.29 -49.80
CA ASP A 8 27.67 -6.19 -50.46
C ASP A 8 26.20 -6.64 -50.67
N ILE A 9 25.16 -6.07 -50.04
CA ILE A 9 24.53 -4.73 -50.14
C ILE A 9 23.78 -4.51 -51.47
N GLY A 10 22.45 -4.37 -51.40
CA GLY A 10 21.62 -3.98 -52.55
C GLY A 10 20.10 -3.87 -52.31
N ASN A 11 19.69 -3.04 -51.34
CA ASN A 11 18.40 -2.35 -51.14
C ASN A 11 17.20 -2.62 -52.08
N ASN A 12 15.97 -2.72 -51.54
CA ASN A 12 15.05 -1.56 -51.46
C ASN A 12 13.64 -1.84 -50.87
N ILE A 13 13.18 -0.88 -50.05
CA ILE A 13 11.84 -0.23 -50.09
C ILE A 13 10.62 -0.88 -49.39
N LYS A 14 10.21 -0.17 -48.32
CA LYS A 14 8.85 0.27 -47.90
C LYS A 14 7.81 -0.74 -47.36
N ASN A 15 7.44 -0.46 -46.11
CA ASN A 15 6.09 -0.27 -45.57
C ASN A 15 5.00 -1.35 -45.76
N LYS A 16 4.60 -1.88 -44.59
CA LYS A 16 3.26 -1.79 -43.97
C LYS A 16 2.00 -2.23 -44.75
N SER A 17 1.12 -2.86 -43.96
CA SER A 17 -0.28 -3.29 -44.20
C SER A 17 -0.37 -4.73 -44.73
N LEU A 18 -1.25 -5.64 -44.26
CA LEU A 18 -2.52 -5.57 -43.55
C LEU A 18 -2.75 -6.86 -42.72
N LEU A 19 -3.43 -6.72 -41.58
CA LEU A 19 -4.52 -7.55 -40.99
C LEU A 19 -4.62 -9.07 -41.29
N PHE A 20 -4.70 -9.89 -40.22
CA PHE A 20 -5.85 -10.74 -39.80
C PHE A 20 -5.40 -11.60 -38.60
N SER A 21 -6.02 -11.43 -37.41
CA SER A 21 -6.98 -12.38 -36.82
C SER A 21 -6.46 -13.82 -36.73
N THR A 22 -6.09 -14.25 -35.52
CA THR A 22 -6.15 -15.67 -35.15
C THR A 22 -6.74 -15.81 -33.75
N THR A 23 -7.88 -16.49 -33.74
CA THR A 23 -8.62 -17.07 -32.62
C THR A 23 -7.72 -17.90 -31.71
N GLU A 24 -7.64 -17.54 -30.42
CA GLU A 24 -7.12 -18.45 -29.39
C GLU A 24 -8.13 -19.57 -29.15
N THR A 25 -7.67 -20.82 -29.28
CA THR A 25 -8.47 -22.03 -29.11
C THR A 25 -8.59 -22.41 -27.63
N GLY A 26 -9.72 -23.01 -27.26
CA GLY A 26 -10.09 -23.35 -25.88
C GLY A 26 -9.20 -24.35 -25.12
N ALA A 27 -8.07 -24.78 -25.69
CA ALA A 27 -7.10 -25.66 -25.03
C ALA A 27 -6.13 -24.88 -24.12
N ASP A 28 -5.77 -23.65 -24.47
CA ASP A 28 -4.83 -22.83 -23.67
C ASP A 28 -5.46 -22.21 -22.42
N LYS A 29 -6.79 -22.08 -22.38
CA LYS A 29 -7.52 -21.73 -21.14
C LYS A 29 -7.52 -22.88 -20.12
N LYS A 30 -7.48 -24.14 -20.59
CA LYS A 30 -7.55 -25.32 -19.73
C LYS A 30 -6.23 -25.56 -18.98
N SER A 31 -5.08 -25.36 -19.65
CA SER A 31 -3.76 -25.57 -19.02
C SER A 31 -3.38 -24.49 -18.00
N LYS A 32 -3.92 -23.26 -18.15
CA LYS A 32 -3.73 -22.16 -17.20
C LYS A 32 -4.63 -22.25 -15.97
N MET A 33 -5.71 -23.03 -16.03
CA MET A 33 -6.64 -23.28 -14.93
C MET A 33 -6.21 -24.47 -14.06
N GLU A 34 -5.51 -25.46 -14.64
CA GLU A 34 -5.05 -26.66 -13.93
C GLU A 34 -3.88 -26.41 -12.95
N THR A 35 -3.19 -25.27 -13.00
CA THR A 35 -2.04 -24.99 -12.12
C THR A 35 -2.41 -24.39 -10.75
N VAL A 36 -3.71 -24.18 -10.45
CA VAL A 36 -4.18 -23.59 -9.18
C VAL A 36 -4.97 -24.58 -8.29
N HIS A 37 -5.27 -25.79 -8.77
CA HIS A 37 -5.97 -26.80 -7.96
C HIS A 37 -5.02 -27.59 -7.03
N SER A 38 -4.52 -26.92 -6.00
CA SER A 38 -4.25 -27.60 -4.73
C SER A 38 -5.57 -27.69 -3.96
N THR A 39 -6.06 -28.91 -3.73
CA THR A 39 -7.28 -29.19 -2.96
C THR A 39 -7.19 -28.79 -1.47
N ASP A 40 -6.06 -28.27 -1.01
CA ASP A 40 -5.74 -27.97 0.39
C ASP A 40 -5.82 -26.47 0.77
N CYS A 41 -6.24 -25.60 -0.16
CA CYS A 41 -6.29 -24.17 0.09
C CYS A 41 -7.69 -23.70 0.50
N ASP A 42 -7.76 -22.84 1.52
CA ASP A 42 -8.98 -22.19 2.01
C ASP A 42 -9.74 -21.43 0.91
N LEU A 43 -11.08 -21.46 0.93
CA LEU A 43 -11.93 -20.74 -0.04
C LEU A 43 -11.54 -19.25 -0.15
N SER A 44 -11.23 -18.61 0.97
CA SER A 44 -10.81 -17.20 1.01
C SER A 44 -9.52 -16.91 0.24
N GLU A 45 -8.54 -17.81 0.32
CA GLU A 45 -7.27 -17.63 -0.39
C GLU A 45 -7.43 -17.97 -1.87
N GLN A 46 -8.30 -18.92 -2.22
CA GLN A 46 -8.64 -19.21 -3.61
C GLN A 46 -9.36 -18.03 -4.29
N ILE A 47 -10.39 -17.46 -3.67
CA ILE A 47 -11.08 -16.27 -4.19
C ILE A 47 -10.08 -15.13 -4.39
N LYS A 48 -9.22 -14.87 -3.40
CA LYS A 48 -8.19 -13.83 -3.49
C LYS A 48 -7.19 -14.09 -4.62
N ALA A 49 -6.81 -15.34 -4.86
CA ALA A 49 -5.90 -15.70 -5.94
C ALA A 49 -6.54 -15.46 -7.32
N VAL A 50 -7.76 -15.95 -7.55
CA VAL A 50 -8.44 -15.85 -8.86
C VAL A 50 -8.89 -14.43 -9.18
N THR A 51 -9.18 -13.61 -8.17
CA THR A 51 -9.61 -12.22 -8.35
C THR A 51 -8.47 -11.22 -8.44
N LYS A 52 -7.20 -11.65 -8.28
CA LYS A 52 -6.03 -10.77 -8.23
C LYS A 52 -5.94 -9.83 -9.44
N ASP A 53 -6.09 -10.37 -10.66
CA ASP A 53 -5.98 -9.56 -11.88
C ASP A 53 -7.17 -8.61 -12.03
N SER A 54 -8.38 -9.05 -11.66
CA SER A 54 -9.56 -8.20 -11.67
C SER A 54 -9.50 -7.09 -10.62
N HIS A 55 -8.88 -7.34 -9.46
CA HIS A 55 -8.61 -6.31 -8.45
C HIS A 55 -7.68 -5.23 -9.00
N VAL A 56 -6.57 -5.63 -9.63
CA VAL A 56 -5.65 -4.69 -10.28
C VAL A 56 -6.36 -3.87 -11.36
N ARG A 57 -7.20 -4.50 -12.19
CA ARG A 57 -7.99 -3.75 -13.19
C ARG A 57 -8.94 -2.76 -12.54
N ALA A 58 -9.65 -3.15 -11.48
CA ALA A 58 -10.57 -2.27 -10.75
C ALA A 58 -9.85 -1.04 -10.17
N GLU A 59 -8.66 -1.22 -9.59
CA GLU A 59 -7.83 -0.12 -9.06
C GLU A 59 -7.33 0.87 -10.12
N ASN A 60 -7.32 0.46 -11.40
CA ASN A 60 -6.90 1.29 -12.53
C ASN A 60 -8.08 1.91 -13.31
N THR A 61 -9.31 1.78 -12.81
CA THR A 61 -10.46 2.52 -13.38
C THR A 61 -10.34 4.02 -13.12
N GLU A 62 -10.87 4.86 -14.02
CA GLU A 62 -10.77 6.33 -13.91
C GLU A 62 -11.33 6.89 -12.60
N LEU A 63 -12.41 6.29 -12.08
CA LEU A 63 -12.95 6.64 -10.77
C LEU A 63 -11.93 6.37 -9.66
N MET A 64 -11.31 5.18 -9.65
CA MET A 64 -10.30 4.83 -8.64
C MET A 64 -9.01 5.65 -8.79
N LEU A 65 -8.59 5.98 -10.01
CA LEU A 65 -7.49 6.90 -10.26
C LEU A 65 -7.79 8.32 -9.73
N SER A 66 -9.06 8.77 -9.83
CA SER A 66 -9.49 10.04 -9.25
C SER A 66 -9.40 10.03 -7.72
N TYR A 67 -9.79 8.92 -7.08
CA TYR A 67 -9.59 8.71 -5.65
C TYR A 67 -8.10 8.71 -5.26
N GLN A 68 -7.24 7.99 -5.99
CA GLN A 68 -5.79 7.94 -5.71
C GLN A 68 -5.13 9.32 -5.78
N LYS A 69 -5.63 10.21 -6.66
CA LYS A 69 -5.17 11.60 -6.78
C LYS A 69 -5.80 12.54 -5.74
N GLY A 70 -6.78 12.07 -4.96
CA GLY A 70 -7.56 12.91 -4.06
C GLY A 70 -8.43 13.95 -4.78
N GLN A 71 -8.83 13.66 -6.02
CA GLN A 71 -9.54 14.56 -6.92
C GLN A 71 -10.97 14.09 -7.22
N VAL A 72 -11.59 13.35 -6.29
CA VAL A 72 -12.99 12.93 -6.45
C VAL A 72 -13.92 14.14 -6.37
N SER A 73 -14.78 14.30 -7.37
CA SER A 73 -15.79 15.37 -7.42
C SER A 73 -17.06 14.98 -6.66
N LEU A 74 -17.84 15.99 -6.24
CA LEU A 74 -19.12 15.75 -5.57
C LEU A 74 -20.08 14.94 -6.46
N GLN A 75 -20.12 15.23 -7.75
CA GLN A 75 -20.97 14.54 -8.72
C GLN A 75 -20.54 13.08 -8.91
N GLN A 76 -19.23 12.81 -8.99
CA GLN A 76 -18.67 11.45 -9.01
C GLN A 76 -19.12 10.67 -7.78
N TYR A 77 -19.00 11.28 -6.60
CA TYR A 77 -19.35 10.62 -5.36
C TYR A 77 -20.86 10.38 -5.21
N LYS A 78 -21.69 11.36 -5.58
CA LYS A 78 -23.16 11.22 -5.57
C LYS A 78 -23.64 10.10 -6.48
N LEU A 79 -23.11 10.00 -7.70
CA LEU A 79 -23.45 8.89 -8.61
C LEU A 79 -22.96 7.54 -8.06
N LEU A 80 -21.76 7.50 -7.46
CA LEU A 80 -21.27 6.30 -6.79
C LEU A 80 -22.23 5.86 -5.67
N LEU A 81 -22.69 6.78 -4.81
CA LEU A 81 -23.66 6.47 -3.75
C LEU A 81 -24.97 5.91 -4.31
N CYS A 82 -25.50 6.49 -5.39
CA CYS A 82 -26.69 5.97 -6.06
C CYS A 82 -26.49 4.53 -6.55
N SER A 83 -25.35 4.26 -7.17
CA SER A 83 -24.98 2.92 -7.62
C SER A 83 -24.82 1.94 -6.46
N LEU A 84 -24.14 2.34 -5.40
CA LEU A 84 -23.92 1.50 -4.21
C LEU A 84 -25.27 1.17 -3.56
N TYR A 85 -26.15 2.14 -3.35
CA TYR A 85 -27.48 1.88 -2.79
C TYR A 85 -28.24 0.79 -3.54
N GLU A 86 -28.29 0.83 -4.86
CA GLU A 86 -28.99 -0.19 -5.65
C GLU A 86 -28.30 -1.56 -5.61
N VAL A 87 -26.97 -1.61 -5.56
CA VAL A 87 -26.20 -2.85 -5.43
C VAL A 87 -26.38 -3.46 -4.04
N TYR A 88 -26.22 -2.69 -2.97
CA TYR A 88 -26.40 -3.19 -1.61
C TYR A 88 -27.84 -3.53 -1.31
N ARG A 89 -28.83 -2.82 -1.86
CA ARG A 89 -30.24 -3.24 -1.76
C ARG A 89 -30.44 -4.63 -2.32
N ALA A 90 -29.98 -4.88 -3.54
CA ALA A 90 -30.12 -6.20 -4.15
C ALA A 90 -29.29 -7.28 -3.44
N LEU A 91 -28.10 -6.94 -2.93
CA LEU A 91 -27.27 -7.88 -2.17
C LEU A 91 -27.92 -8.23 -0.84
N GLU A 92 -28.33 -7.23 -0.04
CA GLU A 92 -28.87 -7.41 1.30
C GLU A 92 -30.25 -8.06 1.27
N ASP A 93 -31.12 -7.70 0.31
CA ASP A 93 -32.41 -8.40 0.08
C ASP A 93 -32.19 -9.91 -0.15
N GLU A 94 -31.18 -10.28 -0.93
CA GLU A 94 -30.89 -11.68 -1.25
C GLU A 94 -30.12 -12.40 -0.13
N MET A 95 -29.29 -11.69 0.63
CA MET A 95 -28.68 -12.21 1.86
C MET A 95 -29.75 -12.51 2.92
N ASP A 96 -30.73 -11.62 3.09
CA ASP A 96 -31.86 -11.81 4.00
C ASP A 96 -32.76 -12.97 3.55
N ARG A 97 -33.11 -13.02 2.26
CA ARG A 97 -33.88 -14.12 1.67
C ARG A 97 -33.23 -15.48 1.93
N ASN A 98 -31.91 -15.53 1.86
CA ASN A 98 -31.11 -16.76 1.97
C ASN A 98 -30.40 -16.91 3.32
N ALA A 99 -30.81 -16.17 4.36
CA ALA A 99 -30.09 -16.12 5.64
C ALA A 99 -29.95 -17.51 6.32
N SER A 100 -30.87 -18.44 6.04
CA SER A 100 -30.83 -19.82 6.55
C SER A 100 -30.16 -20.83 5.60
N HIS A 101 -29.75 -20.41 4.41
CA HIS A 101 -29.09 -21.29 3.44
C HIS A 101 -27.68 -21.67 3.93
N PRO A 102 -27.25 -22.95 3.85
CA PRO A 102 -25.94 -23.38 4.36
C PRO A 102 -24.75 -22.61 3.77
N GLY A 103 -24.84 -22.19 2.50
CA GLY A 103 -23.84 -21.36 1.83
C GLY A 103 -23.78 -19.89 2.25
N VAL A 104 -24.78 -19.40 2.99
CA VAL A 104 -24.95 -17.97 3.32
C VAL A 104 -24.96 -17.76 4.83
N ALA A 105 -25.62 -18.62 5.59
CA ALA A 105 -25.75 -18.51 7.04
C ALA A 105 -24.41 -18.28 7.78
N PRO A 106 -23.28 -18.92 7.42
CA PRO A 106 -22.01 -18.68 8.12
C PRO A 106 -21.50 -17.23 7.99
N ILE A 107 -21.84 -16.54 6.90
CA ILE A 107 -21.37 -15.18 6.61
C ILE A 107 -22.45 -14.10 6.80
N TYR A 108 -23.61 -14.46 7.36
CA TYR A 108 -24.73 -13.55 7.57
C TYR A 108 -24.55 -12.70 8.84
N PHE A 109 -24.04 -11.48 8.67
CA PHE A 109 -23.74 -10.52 9.74
C PHE A 109 -24.42 -9.15 9.50
N PRO A 110 -25.76 -9.07 9.52
CA PRO A 110 -26.47 -7.86 9.13
C PRO A 110 -26.22 -6.68 10.08
N GLN A 111 -26.06 -6.92 11.39
CA GLN A 111 -25.83 -5.84 12.35
C GLN A 111 -24.47 -5.16 12.16
N GLU A 112 -23.48 -5.93 11.72
CA GLU A 112 -22.12 -5.48 11.54
C GLU A 112 -21.87 -4.93 10.12
N LEU A 113 -22.46 -5.57 9.11
CA LEU A 113 -22.11 -5.33 7.71
C LEU A 113 -23.18 -4.63 6.87
N ALA A 114 -24.46 -4.61 7.26
CA ALA A 114 -25.49 -4.00 6.42
C ALA A 114 -25.19 -2.52 6.15
N ARG A 115 -25.30 -2.10 4.90
CA ARG A 115 -24.93 -0.77 4.41
C ARG A 115 -26.15 0.07 4.04
N LEU A 116 -27.32 -0.53 3.84
CA LEU A 116 -28.51 0.17 3.38
C LEU A 116 -28.83 1.41 4.21
N GLU A 117 -28.98 1.30 5.52
CA GLU A 117 -29.31 2.44 6.38
C GLU A 117 -28.27 3.58 6.27
N SER A 118 -26.99 3.22 6.14
CA SER A 118 -25.91 4.20 5.99
C SER A 118 -25.95 4.89 4.62
N LEU A 119 -26.25 4.14 3.55
CA LEU A 119 -26.42 4.68 2.21
C LEU A 119 -27.65 5.58 2.11
N GLU A 120 -28.74 5.24 2.78
CA GLU A 120 -29.94 6.10 2.83
C GLU A 120 -29.65 7.43 3.53
N LYS A 121 -28.91 7.42 4.65
CA LYS A 121 -28.45 8.64 5.33
C LYS A 121 -27.60 9.53 4.42
N ASP A 122 -26.65 8.93 3.70
CA ASP A 122 -25.78 9.67 2.78
C ASP A 122 -26.57 10.24 1.58
N LEU A 123 -27.51 9.48 1.02
CA LEU A 123 -28.36 9.94 -0.08
C LEU A 123 -29.32 11.05 0.38
N GLU A 124 -29.91 10.93 1.56
CA GLU A 124 -30.74 11.99 2.16
C GLU A 124 -29.93 13.27 2.39
N TYR A 125 -28.69 13.16 2.87
CA TYR A 125 -27.79 14.29 3.02
C TYR A 125 -27.55 15.04 1.70
N PHE A 126 -27.30 14.34 0.59
CA PHE A 126 -26.96 14.98 -0.69
C PHE A 126 -28.15 15.34 -1.60
N TYR A 127 -29.31 14.72 -1.39
CA TYR A 127 -30.48 14.89 -2.27
C TYR A 127 -31.76 15.33 -1.54
N GLY A 128 -31.75 15.35 -0.21
CA GLY A 128 -32.89 15.67 0.67
C GLY A 128 -33.85 14.50 0.88
N GLN A 129 -34.93 14.74 1.62
CA GLN A 129 -35.96 13.73 1.99
C GLN A 129 -36.54 12.96 0.79
N SER A 130 -36.66 13.62 -0.37
CA SER A 130 -37.16 13.02 -1.62
C SER A 130 -36.05 12.41 -2.49
N TRP A 131 -34.93 11.98 -1.91
CA TRP A 131 -33.78 11.45 -2.67
C TRP A 131 -34.16 10.28 -3.59
N ARG A 132 -35.09 9.42 -3.18
CA ARG A 132 -35.53 8.24 -3.96
C ARG A 132 -36.09 8.61 -5.35
N GLU A 133 -36.69 9.79 -5.49
CA GLU A 133 -37.23 10.29 -6.77
C GLU A 133 -36.16 10.98 -7.63
N ARG A 134 -34.98 11.25 -7.08
CA ARG A 134 -33.93 12.10 -7.66
C ARG A 134 -32.66 11.34 -8.05
N ILE A 135 -32.47 10.12 -7.56
CA ILE A 135 -31.29 9.32 -7.89
C ILE A 135 -31.34 8.88 -9.36
N ILE A 136 -30.18 8.97 -10.02
CA ILE A 136 -29.98 8.45 -11.37
C ILE A 136 -28.97 7.33 -11.25
N VAL A 137 -29.33 6.18 -11.79
CA VAL A 137 -28.57 4.93 -11.62
C VAL A 137 -28.07 4.47 -12.99
N PRO A 138 -26.76 4.22 -13.16
CA PRO A 138 -26.19 3.69 -14.40
C PRO A 138 -26.78 2.34 -14.79
N ALA A 139 -26.85 2.06 -16.09
CA ALA A 139 -27.37 0.78 -16.61
C ALA A 139 -26.55 -0.42 -16.12
N ALA A 140 -25.24 -0.27 -15.97
CA ALA A 140 -24.36 -1.28 -15.38
C ALA A 140 -24.78 -1.66 -13.94
N THR A 141 -25.24 -0.69 -13.15
CA THR A 141 -25.72 -0.93 -11.78
C THR A 141 -26.96 -1.80 -11.79
N HIS A 142 -27.92 -1.54 -12.69
CA HIS A 142 -29.11 -2.39 -12.82
C HIS A 142 -28.76 -3.82 -13.24
N ARG A 143 -27.78 -3.99 -14.14
CA ARG A 143 -27.29 -5.33 -14.52
C ARG A 143 -26.66 -6.05 -13.32
N TYR A 144 -25.89 -5.34 -12.50
CA TYR A 144 -25.31 -5.93 -11.29
C TYR A 144 -26.42 -6.33 -10.30
N ALA A 145 -27.36 -5.44 -9.99
CA ALA A 145 -28.50 -5.76 -9.12
C ALA A 145 -29.34 -6.94 -9.64
N GLN A 146 -29.51 -7.08 -10.96
CA GLN A 146 -30.16 -8.23 -11.58
C GLN A 146 -29.34 -9.52 -11.42
N ARG A 147 -28.00 -9.44 -11.56
CA ARG A 147 -27.12 -10.60 -11.32
C ARG A 147 -27.23 -11.09 -9.89
N LEU A 148 -27.21 -10.19 -8.91
CA LEU A 148 -27.37 -10.52 -7.49
C LEU A 148 -28.69 -11.26 -7.22
N ARG A 149 -29.81 -10.74 -7.73
CA ARG A 149 -31.12 -11.40 -7.62
C ARG A 149 -31.16 -12.76 -8.30
N LYS A 150 -30.50 -12.90 -9.46
CA LYS A 150 -30.39 -14.18 -10.15
C LYS A 150 -29.57 -15.19 -9.35
N VAL A 151 -28.44 -14.76 -8.79
CA VAL A 151 -27.58 -15.60 -7.94
C VAL A 151 -28.33 -16.02 -6.67
N GLY A 152 -28.92 -15.09 -5.94
CA GLY A 152 -29.67 -15.40 -4.72
C GLY A 152 -30.90 -16.29 -4.93
N LYS A 153 -31.46 -16.33 -6.14
CA LYS A 153 -32.55 -17.25 -6.50
C LYS A 153 -32.06 -18.61 -6.97
N ASP A 154 -31.09 -18.63 -7.89
CA ASP A 154 -30.75 -19.84 -8.65
C ASP A 154 -29.57 -20.61 -8.01
N ASN A 155 -28.62 -19.93 -7.37
CA ASN A 155 -27.40 -20.51 -6.75
C ASN A 155 -27.00 -19.71 -5.49
N PRO A 156 -27.76 -19.80 -4.39
CA PRO A 156 -27.58 -18.93 -3.21
C PRO A 156 -26.18 -18.98 -2.60
N GLU A 157 -25.50 -20.13 -2.67
CA GLU A 157 -24.13 -20.32 -2.22
C GLU A 157 -23.13 -19.40 -2.94
N TYR A 158 -23.43 -18.91 -4.15
CA TYR A 158 -22.55 -17.97 -4.86
C TYR A 158 -22.69 -16.53 -4.33
N LEU A 159 -23.67 -16.22 -3.48
CA LEU A 159 -23.75 -14.92 -2.80
C LEU A 159 -22.50 -14.62 -1.98
N VAL A 160 -21.81 -15.66 -1.48
CA VAL A 160 -20.53 -15.53 -0.78
C VAL A 160 -19.49 -14.77 -1.59
N ALA A 161 -19.47 -14.95 -2.92
CA ALA A 161 -18.53 -14.29 -3.81
C ALA A 161 -18.77 -12.77 -3.88
N HIS A 162 -20.03 -12.36 -3.98
CA HIS A 162 -20.43 -10.96 -4.01
C HIS A 162 -20.26 -10.29 -2.65
N ALA A 163 -20.72 -10.94 -1.58
CA ALA A 163 -20.60 -10.45 -0.21
C ALA A 163 -19.12 -10.29 0.18
N TYR A 164 -18.27 -11.27 -0.15
CA TYR A 164 -16.82 -11.16 0.01
C TYR A 164 -16.26 -9.96 -0.76
N THR A 165 -16.55 -9.84 -2.05
CA THR A 165 -16.01 -8.77 -2.90
C THR A 165 -16.38 -7.38 -2.39
N ARG A 166 -17.60 -7.21 -1.90
CA ARG A 166 -18.12 -5.94 -1.40
C ARG A 166 -17.68 -5.67 0.03
N TYR A 167 -18.14 -6.43 1.01
CA TYR A 167 -17.93 -6.14 2.44
C TYR A 167 -16.46 -6.13 2.85
N LEU A 168 -15.64 -7.06 2.34
CA LEU A 168 -14.20 -7.08 2.66
C LEU A 168 -13.45 -5.95 1.97
N GLY A 169 -13.93 -5.52 0.80
CA GLY A 169 -13.48 -4.31 0.14
C GLY A 169 -13.76 -3.06 0.97
N ASP A 170 -14.97 -2.93 1.50
CA ASP A 170 -15.40 -1.78 2.31
C ASP A 170 -14.64 -1.69 3.66
N LEU A 171 -14.46 -2.83 4.33
CA LEU A 171 -13.67 -2.96 5.56
C LEU A 171 -12.14 -2.87 5.34
N SER A 172 -11.71 -2.73 4.08
CA SER A 172 -10.29 -2.60 3.73
C SER A 172 -10.03 -1.28 2.99
N GLY A 173 -10.17 -1.28 1.66
CA GLY A 173 -9.95 -0.10 0.83
C GLY A 173 -11.00 1.00 1.07
N GLY A 174 -12.24 0.62 1.37
CA GLY A 174 -13.33 1.56 1.63
C GLY A 174 -13.04 2.57 2.75
N GLN A 175 -12.35 2.16 3.82
CA GLN A 175 -11.95 3.04 4.92
C GLN A 175 -10.99 4.16 4.49
N VAL A 176 -10.20 3.91 3.44
CA VAL A 176 -9.30 4.90 2.86
C VAL A 176 -10.07 5.81 1.89
N LEU A 177 -10.94 5.22 1.07
CA LEU A 177 -11.81 5.97 0.16
C LEU A 177 -12.69 6.96 0.93
N GLY A 178 -13.30 6.57 2.05
CA GLY A 178 -14.11 7.48 2.87
C GLY A 178 -13.34 8.68 3.40
N ARG A 179 -12.09 8.49 3.85
CA ARG A 179 -11.22 9.59 4.29
C ARG A 179 -10.83 10.51 3.13
N ILE A 180 -10.58 9.95 1.95
CA ILE A 180 -10.31 10.72 0.74
C ILE A 180 -11.55 11.53 0.36
N THR A 181 -12.73 10.92 0.31
CA THR A 181 -14.01 11.60 0.03
C THR A 181 -14.22 12.77 0.98
N GLN A 182 -14.09 12.53 2.29
CA GLN A 182 -14.30 13.56 3.30
C GLN A 182 -13.35 14.75 3.08
N LYS A 183 -12.06 14.47 2.82
CA LYS A 183 -11.06 15.50 2.56
C LYS A 183 -11.30 16.24 1.24
N SER A 184 -11.53 15.51 0.15
CA SER A 184 -11.70 16.08 -1.20
C SER A 184 -12.96 16.94 -1.33
N LEU A 185 -14.02 16.58 -0.61
CA LEU A 185 -15.31 17.28 -0.65
C LEU A 185 -15.52 18.26 0.50
N GLY A 186 -14.56 18.37 1.44
CA GLY A 186 -14.67 19.26 2.59
C GLY A 186 -15.82 18.92 3.53
N LEU A 187 -16.13 17.63 3.69
CA LEU A 187 -17.26 17.18 4.52
C LEU A 187 -16.90 17.19 6.01
N THR A 188 -17.88 17.60 6.84
CA THR A 188 -17.85 17.48 8.30
C THR A 188 -17.78 16.02 8.73
N SER A 189 -17.22 15.77 9.92
CA SER A 189 -17.01 14.40 10.40
C SER A 189 -18.33 13.66 10.56
N GLY A 190 -18.54 12.62 9.75
CA GLY A 190 -19.67 11.68 9.85
C GLY A 190 -20.86 11.98 8.93
N GLU A 191 -20.96 13.17 8.34
CA GLU A 191 -22.08 13.53 7.45
C GLU A 191 -21.72 13.27 5.98
N GLY A 192 -22.64 12.62 5.25
CA GLY A 192 -22.46 12.30 3.83
C GLY A 192 -21.37 11.25 3.55
N VAL A 193 -20.86 10.55 4.56
CA VAL A 193 -19.87 9.46 4.43
C VAL A 193 -20.19 8.26 5.33
N SER A 194 -21.44 8.16 5.79
CA SER A 194 -21.95 7.13 6.70
C SER A 194 -21.70 5.71 6.17
N PHE A 195 -21.78 5.49 4.85
CA PHE A 195 -21.49 4.21 4.20
C PHE A 195 -20.16 3.60 4.63
N PHE A 196 -19.14 4.44 4.83
CA PHE A 196 -17.80 4.01 5.22
C PHE A 196 -17.66 3.71 6.72
N SER A 197 -18.66 4.03 7.54
CA SER A 197 -18.67 3.79 8.99
C SER A 197 -19.30 2.44 9.32
N PHE A 198 -18.66 1.67 10.20
CA PHE A 198 -19.12 0.35 10.64
C PHE A 198 -19.28 0.32 12.16
N PRO A 199 -20.34 0.93 12.73
CA PRO A 199 -20.50 1.04 14.18
C PRO A 199 -20.64 -0.32 14.87
N GLY A 200 -21.19 -1.33 14.18
CA GLY A 200 -21.27 -2.71 14.67
C GLY A 200 -19.94 -3.48 14.64
N VAL A 201 -18.87 -2.91 14.07
CA VAL A 201 -17.56 -3.56 13.93
C VAL A 201 -16.52 -2.82 14.77
N SER A 202 -16.22 -3.35 15.96
CA SER A 202 -15.25 -2.75 16.88
C SER A 202 -13.80 -2.79 16.35
N SER A 203 -13.40 -3.88 15.69
CA SER A 203 -12.12 -3.99 14.99
C SER A 203 -12.33 -4.57 13.60
N PRO A 204 -12.24 -3.75 12.53
CA PRO A 204 -12.42 -4.19 11.14
C PRO A 204 -11.56 -5.39 10.78
N ASN A 205 -10.39 -5.49 11.39
CA ASN A 205 -9.43 -6.54 11.08
C ASN A 205 -9.76 -7.88 11.73
N ARG A 206 -10.12 -7.87 13.03
CA ARG A 206 -10.64 -9.07 13.69
C ARG A 206 -11.90 -9.56 12.99
N PHE A 207 -12.78 -8.64 12.59
CA PHE A 207 -14.00 -8.97 11.87
C PHE A 207 -13.74 -9.58 10.49
N LYS A 208 -12.79 -9.05 9.71
CA LYS A 208 -12.40 -9.66 8.42
C LYS A 208 -11.80 -11.06 8.61
N GLN A 209 -11.06 -11.31 9.69
CA GLN A 209 -10.52 -12.64 9.99
C GLN A 209 -11.65 -13.61 10.38
N LEU A 210 -12.58 -13.17 11.24
CA LEU A 210 -13.80 -13.90 11.56
C LEU A 210 -14.58 -14.23 10.29
N TYR A 211 -14.84 -13.25 9.43
CA TYR A 211 -15.57 -13.44 8.19
C TYR A 211 -14.88 -14.46 7.27
N ARG A 212 -13.55 -14.37 7.09
CA ARG A 212 -12.80 -15.36 6.30
C ARG A 212 -12.87 -16.75 6.91
N SER A 213 -12.73 -16.88 8.23
CA SER A 213 -12.86 -18.16 8.93
C SER A 213 -14.25 -18.78 8.74
N ARG A 214 -15.31 -17.97 8.84
CA ARG A 214 -16.69 -18.41 8.60
C ARG A 214 -16.92 -18.81 7.16
N MET A 215 -16.40 -18.03 6.21
CA MET A 215 -16.46 -18.36 4.79
C MET A 215 -15.73 -19.67 4.48
N ASN A 216 -14.59 -19.95 5.11
CA ASN A 216 -13.85 -21.20 4.94
C ASN A 216 -14.57 -22.40 5.56
N SER A 217 -15.55 -22.19 6.45
CA SER A 217 -16.38 -23.25 7.02
C SER A 217 -17.58 -23.63 6.16
N ILE A 218 -17.82 -22.94 5.05
CA ILE A 218 -18.90 -23.29 4.13
C ILE A 218 -18.54 -24.59 3.42
N GLU A 219 -19.37 -25.61 3.60
CA GLU A 219 -19.25 -26.88 2.89
C GLU A 219 -19.77 -26.72 1.47
N LEU A 220 -18.88 -26.85 0.49
CA LEU A 220 -19.19 -26.77 -0.94
C LEU A 220 -18.71 -28.06 -1.63
N THR A 221 -19.52 -28.55 -2.56
CA THR A 221 -19.05 -29.51 -3.57
C THR A 221 -17.96 -28.89 -4.44
N LYS A 222 -17.26 -29.74 -5.21
CA LYS A 222 -16.22 -29.26 -6.10
C LYS A 222 -16.79 -28.32 -7.17
N GLU A 223 -17.94 -28.67 -7.73
CA GLU A 223 -18.67 -27.92 -8.74
C GLU A 223 -19.14 -26.57 -8.21
N GLU A 224 -19.75 -26.53 -7.02
CA GLU A 224 -20.16 -25.27 -6.37
C GLU A 224 -18.95 -24.38 -6.06
N LYS A 225 -17.84 -24.97 -5.60
CA LYS A 225 -16.62 -24.22 -5.31
C LYS A 225 -16.04 -23.58 -6.57
N GLU A 226 -15.96 -24.32 -7.67
CA GLU A 226 -15.55 -23.76 -8.98
C GLU A 226 -16.49 -22.62 -9.41
N GLY A 227 -17.80 -22.80 -9.26
CA GLY A 227 -18.79 -21.76 -9.55
C GLY A 227 -18.65 -20.50 -8.68
N VAL A 228 -18.36 -20.64 -7.39
CA VAL A 228 -18.08 -19.50 -6.49
C VAL A 228 -16.85 -18.72 -6.96
N LEU A 229 -15.79 -19.41 -7.40
CA LEU A 229 -14.56 -18.75 -7.88
C LEU A 229 -14.82 -17.97 -9.17
N GLU A 230 -15.58 -18.55 -10.11
CA GLU A 230 -16.03 -17.85 -11.32
C GLU A 230 -16.93 -16.65 -10.99
N GLU A 231 -17.86 -16.81 -10.05
CA GLU A 231 -18.73 -15.71 -9.61
C GLU A 231 -17.94 -14.59 -8.95
N ALA A 232 -16.86 -14.89 -8.22
CA ALA A 232 -16.03 -13.87 -7.61
C ALA A 232 -15.34 -13.01 -8.67
N VAL A 233 -14.84 -13.62 -9.75
CA VAL A 233 -14.31 -12.87 -10.89
C VAL A 233 -15.41 -12.01 -11.52
N ARG A 234 -16.61 -12.58 -11.72
CA ARG A 234 -17.78 -11.85 -12.25
C ARG A 234 -18.19 -10.67 -11.37
N ALA A 235 -18.13 -10.82 -10.04
CA ALA A 235 -18.43 -9.77 -9.08
C ALA A 235 -17.50 -8.57 -9.26
N PHE A 236 -16.19 -8.79 -9.45
CA PHE A 236 -15.25 -7.72 -9.77
C PHE A 236 -15.54 -7.08 -11.14
N GLU A 237 -15.87 -7.89 -12.15
CA GLU A 237 -16.23 -7.35 -13.48
C GLU A 237 -17.47 -6.47 -13.42
N CYS A 238 -18.52 -6.87 -12.69
CA CYS A 238 -19.69 -6.03 -12.43
C CYS A 238 -19.30 -4.69 -11.78
N ASN A 239 -18.38 -4.70 -10.81
CA ASN A 239 -17.90 -3.46 -10.18
C ASN A 239 -17.16 -2.55 -11.18
N ILE A 240 -16.28 -3.13 -12.02
CA ILE A 240 -15.56 -2.39 -13.07
C ILE A 240 -16.55 -1.79 -14.06
N GLU A 241 -17.52 -2.58 -14.54
CA GLU A 241 -18.58 -2.10 -15.43
C GLU A 241 -19.34 -0.92 -14.83
N VAL A 242 -19.67 -0.97 -13.54
CA VAL A 242 -20.31 0.14 -12.82
C VAL A 242 -19.43 1.38 -12.82
N PHE A 243 -18.15 1.25 -12.47
CA PHE A 243 -17.21 2.39 -12.45
C PHE A 243 -17.02 3.02 -13.83
N ASP A 244 -16.91 2.21 -14.87
CA ASP A 244 -16.79 2.69 -16.24
C ASP A 244 -18.07 3.40 -16.70
N ASP A 245 -19.25 2.87 -16.36
CA ASP A 245 -20.54 3.47 -16.75
C ASP A 245 -20.80 4.80 -16.03
N LEU A 246 -20.45 4.88 -14.73
CA LEU A 246 -20.42 6.12 -13.96
C LEU A 246 -19.56 7.18 -14.66
N GLN A 247 -18.35 6.81 -15.09
CA GLN A 247 -17.45 7.72 -15.79
C GLN A 247 -18.03 8.18 -17.13
N ARG A 248 -18.65 7.29 -17.90
CA ARG A 248 -19.31 7.65 -19.17
C ARG A 248 -20.40 8.70 -18.94
N MET A 249 -21.26 8.51 -17.94
CA MET A 249 -22.32 9.48 -17.62
C MET A 249 -21.76 10.87 -17.34
N LEU A 250 -20.68 10.97 -16.55
CA LEU A 250 -20.01 12.23 -16.24
C LEU A 250 -19.37 12.90 -17.46
N THR A 251 -18.81 12.12 -18.39
CA THR A 251 -18.23 12.65 -19.63
C THR A 251 -19.28 13.14 -20.63
N HIS A 252 -20.48 12.56 -20.62
CA HIS A 252 -21.58 13.01 -21.48
C HIS A 252 -22.25 14.30 -20.98
N GLU A 253 -22.35 14.49 -19.66
CA GLU A 253 -22.87 15.74 -19.06
C GLU A 253 -21.90 16.92 -19.26
N SER A 254 -20.58 16.70 -19.21
CA SER A 254 -19.58 17.74 -19.48
C SER A 254 -19.40 18.08 -20.98
N GLY A 255 -19.87 17.23 -21.88
CA GLY A 255 -19.89 17.48 -23.33
C GLY A 255 -21.04 18.38 -23.78
N THR A 256 -22.16 18.38 -23.05
CA THR A 256 -23.34 19.20 -23.35
C THR A 256 -23.21 20.64 -22.83
N GLU A 257 -22.46 20.87 -21.76
CA GLU A 257 -22.16 22.24 -21.28
C GLU A 257 -21.22 23.00 -22.23
N LYS A 258 -20.23 22.32 -22.84
CA LYS A 258 -19.27 22.96 -23.77
C LYS A 258 -19.90 23.43 -25.08
N GLU A 259 -21.05 22.90 -25.47
CA GLU A 259 -21.77 23.33 -26.68
C GLU A 259 -22.62 24.60 -26.45
N THR A 260 -22.90 24.94 -25.19
CA THR A 260 -23.69 26.12 -24.81
C THR A 260 -22.82 27.36 -24.52
N ASP A 261 -21.56 27.18 -24.14
CA ASP A 261 -20.64 28.28 -23.75
C ASP A 261 -19.93 28.96 -24.95
N VAL A 262 -20.13 28.46 -26.18
CA VAL A 262 -19.58 29.09 -27.41
C VAL A 262 -20.50 30.20 -27.97
N ARG A 263 -21.72 30.38 -27.44
CA ARG A 263 -22.70 31.35 -27.97
C ARG A 263 -23.00 32.60 -27.13
N HIS A 264 -22.41 32.79 -25.95
CA HIS A 264 -22.66 33.98 -25.13
C HIS A 264 -21.37 34.66 -24.65
N ARG A 265 -20.57 35.18 -25.61
CA ARG A 265 -19.66 36.30 -25.35
C ARG A 265 -19.85 37.40 -26.38
N CYS A 266 -20.80 38.28 -26.10
CA CYS A 266 -20.81 39.66 -26.57
C CYS A 266 -21.62 40.53 -25.58
N ALA A 267 -21.21 41.79 -25.43
CA ALA A 267 -21.81 42.88 -24.64
C ALA A 267 -21.39 43.06 -23.14
N VAL A 268 -20.19 43.60 -22.94
CA VAL A 268 -19.91 45.01 -22.52
C VAL A 268 -20.68 45.64 -21.34
N HIS A 269 -19.87 46.13 -20.36
CA HIS A 269 -19.95 47.35 -19.52
C HIS A 269 -20.50 47.37 -18.06
N THR A 270 -19.53 47.60 -17.14
CA THR A 270 -19.43 48.62 -16.07
C THR A 270 -20.53 48.80 -15.01
N LYS A 271 -20.19 48.64 -13.72
CA LYS A 271 -19.84 49.73 -12.78
C LYS A 271 -19.56 49.23 -11.34
N SER A 272 -18.75 50.04 -10.66
CA SER A 272 -18.21 50.06 -9.28
C SER A 272 -19.15 49.74 -8.09
N HIS A 273 -18.62 49.16 -7.00
CA HIS A 273 -18.36 49.83 -5.69
C HIS A 273 -17.73 48.88 -4.64
N THR A 274 -17.11 49.49 -3.63
CA THR A 274 -16.08 49.09 -2.63
C THR A 274 -16.50 48.14 -1.48
N PRO A 275 -15.53 47.65 -0.64
CA PRO A 275 -15.67 46.45 0.20
C PRO A 275 -15.99 46.74 1.68
N HIS A 276 -16.51 45.72 2.38
CA HIS A 276 -16.53 45.67 3.84
C HIS A 276 -15.96 44.33 4.32
N GLU A 277 -14.80 44.41 4.98
CA GLU A 277 -14.25 43.39 5.87
C GLU A 277 -15.05 43.33 7.17
N VAL A 278 -15.32 42.12 7.66
CA VAL A 278 -15.36 41.82 9.10
C VAL A 278 -14.76 40.42 9.28
N GLY A 279 -13.62 40.35 9.94
CA GLY A 279 -13.01 39.11 10.39
C GLY A 279 -13.57 38.66 11.74
N THR A 280 -13.51 37.36 12.00
CA THR A 280 -13.51 36.80 13.35
C THR A 280 -12.72 35.49 13.36
N HIS A 281 -11.57 35.54 14.03
CA HIS A 281 -10.84 34.37 14.52
C HIS A 281 -11.63 33.73 15.65
N THR A 282 -11.77 32.41 15.63
CA THR A 282 -12.08 31.65 16.86
C THR A 282 -11.22 30.41 16.93
N HIS A 283 -10.37 30.40 17.97
CA HIS A 283 -9.61 29.26 18.46
C HIS A 283 -10.56 28.12 18.83
N LEU A 284 -10.30 26.91 18.34
CA LEU A 284 -10.86 25.68 18.92
C LEU A 284 -9.70 24.75 19.28
N GLN A 285 -9.51 24.59 20.60
CA GLN A 285 -8.65 23.60 21.22
C GLN A 285 -9.21 22.21 20.92
N ALA A 286 -8.32 21.30 20.53
CA ALA A 286 -8.66 19.90 20.31
C ALA A 286 -8.84 19.18 21.65
N GLU A 287 -10.05 18.68 21.91
CA GLU A 287 -10.32 17.74 22.99
C GLU A 287 -9.82 16.34 22.62
N LYS A 288 -8.99 15.76 23.49
CA LYS A 288 -8.36 14.45 23.37
C LYS A 288 -9.32 13.41 23.98
N VAL A 289 -10.08 12.71 23.13
CA VAL A 289 -10.92 11.59 23.58
C VAL A 289 -10.03 10.38 23.89
N GLN A 290 -9.96 10.03 25.17
CA GLN A 290 -9.18 8.92 25.72
C GLN A 290 -10.03 7.63 25.60
N SER A 291 -9.72 6.78 24.62
CA SER A 291 -10.37 5.47 24.42
C SER A 291 -9.55 4.38 25.13
N SER A 292 -10.00 3.92 26.30
CA SER A 292 -9.29 2.95 27.14
C SER A 292 -9.44 1.48 26.72
N ASP A 293 -10.08 1.16 25.59
CA ASP A 293 -10.53 -0.21 25.26
C ASP A 293 -9.82 -0.87 24.06
N SER A 294 -8.81 -0.22 23.46
CA SER A 294 -8.08 -0.77 22.32
C SER A 294 -6.85 -1.59 22.72
N ASP A 295 -6.50 -2.58 21.91
CA ASP A 295 -5.33 -3.44 22.08
C ASP A 295 -4.02 -2.62 22.09
N LEU A 296 -2.98 -3.10 22.79
CA LEU A 296 -1.65 -2.44 22.80
C LEU A 296 -1.11 -2.19 21.38
N SER A 297 -1.26 -3.15 20.47
CA SER A 297 -0.86 -3.01 19.06
C SER A 297 -1.59 -1.89 18.32
N GLU A 298 -2.88 -1.70 18.58
CA GLU A 298 -3.68 -0.65 17.96
C GLU A 298 -3.31 0.72 18.54
N GLN A 299 -3.03 0.78 19.85
CA GLN A 299 -2.58 2.01 20.52
C GLN A 299 -1.21 2.45 20.02
N ILE A 300 -0.22 1.56 19.96
CA ILE A 300 1.11 1.86 19.39
C ILE A 300 0.94 2.38 17.96
N LYS A 301 0.17 1.67 17.12
CA LYS A 301 -0.08 2.10 15.74
C LYS A 301 -0.70 3.49 15.66
N ALA A 302 -1.63 3.82 16.56
CA ALA A 302 -2.28 5.12 16.59
C ALA A 302 -1.31 6.24 16.97
N VAL A 303 -0.54 6.07 18.06
CA VAL A 303 0.37 7.11 18.55
C VAL A 303 1.58 7.33 17.63
N THR A 304 2.03 6.29 16.92
CA THR A 304 3.17 6.41 16.00
C THR A 304 2.80 6.85 14.58
N LYS A 305 1.51 7.10 14.30
CA LYS A 305 1.03 7.40 12.94
C LYS A 305 1.74 8.60 12.33
N ASP A 306 1.87 9.69 13.07
CA ASP A 306 2.47 10.92 12.54
C ASP A 306 4.00 10.78 12.39
N SER A 307 4.66 10.10 13.32
CA SER A 307 6.09 9.78 13.18
C SER A 307 6.38 8.82 12.03
N HIS A 308 5.48 7.86 11.75
CA HIS A 308 5.59 7.01 10.57
C HIS A 308 5.54 7.82 9.27
N VAL A 309 4.57 8.73 9.14
CA VAL A 309 4.48 9.62 7.98
C VAL A 309 5.74 10.46 7.83
N ARG A 310 6.28 11.01 8.93
CA ARG A 310 7.55 11.76 8.87
C ARG A 310 8.73 10.89 8.44
N ALA A 311 8.85 9.68 8.97
CA ALA A 311 9.91 8.75 8.60
C ALA A 311 9.89 8.43 7.09
N GLU A 312 8.70 8.23 6.51
CA GLU A 312 8.53 7.98 5.06
C GLU A 312 8.90 9.18 4.17
N ASN A 313 8.96 10.38 4.73
CA ASN A 313 9.33 11.61 4.03
C ASN A 313 10.79 12.05 4.27
N THR A 314 11.60 11.23 4.94
CA THR A 314 13.07 11.46 5.03
C THR A 314 13.72 11.29 3.66
N GLU A 315 14.81 12.02 3.38
CA GLU A 315 15.48 12.00 2.07
C GLU A 315 15.95 10.59 1.65
N LEU A 316 16.39 9.77 2.60
CA LEU A 316 16.74 8.37 2.33
C LEU A 316 15.52 7.57 1.86
N MET A 317 14.37 7.73 2.52
CA MET A 317 13.14 7.05 2.12
C MET A 317 12.56 7.60 0.81
N LEU A 318 12.67 8.90 0.56
CA LEU A 318 12.33 9.50 -0.74
C LEU A 318 13.23 8.97 -1.87
N SER A 319 14.50 8.70 -1.59
CA SER A 319 15.43 8.07 -2.54
C SER A 319 14.99 6.63 -2.88
N TYR A 320 14.57 5.86 -1.87
CA TYR A 320 13.90 4.57 -2.09
C TYR A 320 12.63 4.73 -2.92
N GLN A 321 11.79 5.73 -2.63
CA GLN A 321 10.55 6.00 -3.37
C GLN A 321 10.74 6.30 -4.85
N ARG A 322 11.85 6.96 -5.18
CA ARG A 322 12.25 7.25 -6.57
C ARG A 322 12.97 6.07 -7.24
N GLY A 323 13.28 5.01 -6.50
CA GLY A 323 14.11 3.90 -6.97
C GLY A 323 15.57 4.32 -7.24
N GLN A 324 16.05 5.36 -6.56
CA GLN A 324 17.34 6.02 -6.77
C GLN A 324 18.30 5.80 -5.60
N ILE A 325 18.13 4.73 -4.83
CA ILE A 325 19.05 4.40 -3.74
C ILE A 325 20.45 4.09 -4.30
N SER A 326 21.47 4.80 -3.81
CA SER A 326 22.86 4.59 -4.19
C SER A 326 23.50 3.46 -3.38
N LEU A 327 24.57 2.85 -3.93
CA LEU A 327 25.30 1.81 -3.21
C LEU A 327 25.89 2.32 -1.89
N GLN A 328 26.37 3.57 -1.86
CA GLN A 328 26.93 4.18 -0.66
C GLN A 328 25.87 4.44 0.41
N GLN A 329 24.70 4.95 0.00
CA GLN A 329 23.54 5.12 0.89
C GLN A 329 23.15 3.78 1.53
N TYR A 330 23.03 2.73 0.71
CA TYR A 330 22.63 1.43 1.19
C TYR A 330 23.67 0.79 2.13
N LYS A 331 24.96 0.90 1.81
CA LYS A 331 26.04 0.40 2.67
C LYS A 331 26.07 1.08 4.05
N LEU A 332 25.90 2.41 4.10
CA LEU A 332 25.84 3.13 5.38
C LEU A 332 24.56 2.80 6.17
N LEU A 333 23.44 2.57 5.47
CA LEU A 333 22.23 2.07 6.10
C LEU A 333 22.47 0.71 6.74
N LEU A 334 23.06 -0.27 6.03
CA LEU A 334 23.38 -1.59 6.58
C LEU A 334 24.29 -1.51 7.80
N CYS A 335 25.33 -0.68 7.77
CA CYS A 335 26.19 -0.41 8.92
C CYS A 335 25.39 0.07 10.13
N SER A 336 24.45 1.00 9.92
CA SER A 336 23.63 1.54 11.00
C SER A 336 22.61 0.54 11.53
N LEU A 337 21.99 -0.23 10.63
CA LEU A 337 21.07 -1.31 11.00
C LEU A 337 21.80 -2.36 11.82
N TYR A 338 22.99 -2.79 11.43
CA TYR A 338 23.78 -3.75 12.20
C TYR A 338 23.98 -3.32 13.65
N GLU A 339 24.39 -2.07 13.88
CA GLU A 339 24.59 -1.56 15.24
C GLU A 339 23.28 -1.45 16.04
N VAL A 340 22.16 -1.09 15.39
CA VAL A 340 20.84 -1.03 16.03
C VAL A 340 20.30 -2.42 16.35
N TYR A 341 20.30 -3.36 15.40
CA TYR A 341 19.84 -4.73 15.65
C TYR A 341 20.75 -5.48 16.61
N ARG A 342 22.06 -5.22 16.63
CA ARG A 342 22.93 -5.77 17.67
C ARG A 342 22.47 -5.36 19.06
N ALA A 343 22.26 -4.07 19.28
CA ALA A 343 21.79 -3.60 20.58
C ALA A 343 20.37 -4.07 20.90
N LEU A 344 19.47 -4.15 19.92
CA LEU A 344 18.12 -4.66 20.12
C LEU A 344 18.13 -6.15 20.48
N GLU A 345 18.81 -6.97 19.69
CA GLU A 345 18.84 -8.42 19.85
C GLU A 345 19.61 -8.84 21.11
N ASP A 346 20.73 -8.18 21.44
CA ASP A 346 21.43 -8.40 22.72
C ASP A 346 20.50 -8.16 23.93
N GLU A 347 19.66 -7.12 23.88
CA GLU A 347 18.74 -6.80 24.97
C GLU A 347 17.47 -7.66 24.96
N MET A 348 17.00 -8.11 23.78
CA MET A 348 15.93 -9.10 23.67
C MET A 348 16.38 -10.44 24.26
N ASP A 349 17.61 -10.89 23.96
CA ASP A 349 18.19 -12.12 24.48
C ASP A 349 18.40 -12.03 26.01
N ARG A 350 18.96 -10.91 26.49
CA ARG A 350 19.14 -10.65 27.93
C ARG A 350 17.83 -10.72 28.70
N ASN A 351 16.74 -10.23 28.10
CA ASN A 351 15.42 -10.13 28.72
C ASN A 351 14.44 -11.21 28.22
N ALA A 352 14.91 -12.29 27.59
CA ALA A 352 14.05 -13.28 26.96
C ALA A 352 13.04 -13.95 27.90
N SER A 353 13.33 -13.97 29.21
CA SER A 353 12.43 -14.51 30.26
C SER A 353 11.56 -13.45 30.94
N HIS A 354 11.76 -12.16 30.64
CA HIS A 354 10.98 -11.07 31.23
C HIS A 354 9.51 -11.15 30.74
N PRO A 355 8.50 -10.96 31.60
CA PRO A 355 7.08 -11.06 31.20
C PRO A 355 6.69 -10.13 30.04
N GLY A 356 7.29 -8.94 29.97
CA GLY A 356 7.08 -7.98 28.88
C GLY A 356 7.75 -8.33 27.54
N VAL A 357 8.66 -9.30 27.51
CA VAL A 357 9.48 -9.65 26.34
C VAL A 357 9.23 -11.07 25.88
N ALA A 358 9.08 -12.02 26.81
CA ALA A 358 8.90 -13.44 26.52
C ALA A 358 7.78 -13.73 25.49
N PRO A 359 6.60 -13.05 25.51
CA PRO A 359 5.55 -13.32 24.52
C PRO A 359 5.97 -13.00 23.08
N ILE A 360 6.87 -12.03 22.88
CA ILE A 360 7.27 -11.51 21.57
C ILE A 360 8.68 -11.98 21.14
N TYR A 361 9.29 -12.89 21.91
CA TYR A 361 10.65 -13.37 21.67
C TYR A 361 10.68 -14.50 20.63
N PHE A 362 10.96 -14.13 19.37
CA PHE A 362 11.00 -15.03 18.20
C PHE A 362 12.34 -14.94 17.46
N PRO A 363 13.46 -15.35 18.08
CA PRO A 363 14.79 -15.14 17.50
C PRO A 363 15.00 -15.94 16.20
N GLN A 364 14.44 -17.15 16.08
CA GLN A 364 14.61 -17.98 14.88
C GLN A 364 13.94 -17.36 13.65
N GLU A 365 12.82 -16.67 13.86
CA GLU A 365 12.02 -16.08 12.79
C GLU A 365 12.45 -14.64 12.49
N LEU A 366 12.79 -13.86 13.51
CA LEU A 366 12.97 -12.41 13.41
C LEU A 366 14.41 -11.91 13.52
N ALA A 367 15.36 -12.65 14.10
CA ALA A 367 16.72 -12.13 14.29
C ALA A 367 17.35 -11.72 12.94
N ARG A 368 17.98 -10.55 12.89
CA ARG A 368 18.52 -9.92 11.69
C ARG A 368 20.04 -9.90 11.67
N LEU A 369 20.70 -10.11 12.81
CA LEU A 369 22.15 -10.01 12.92
C LEU A 369 22.89 -10.87 11.88
N GLU A 370 22.62 -12.17 11.81
CA GLU A 370 23.30 -13.07 10.87
C GLU A 370 23.13 -12.61 9.40
N SER A 371 21.92 -12.17 9.04
CA SER A 371 21.64 -11.63 7.71
C SER A 371 22.38 -10.33 7.42
N LEU A 372 22.48 -9.42 8.41
CA LEU A 372 23.22 -8.18 8.29
C LEU A 372 24.73 -8.42 8.18
N GLU A 373 25.26 -9.39 8.92
CA GLU A 373 26.67 -9.78 8.82
C GLU A 373 27.01 -10.32 7.43
N LYS A 374 26.14 -11.17 6.85
CA LYS A 374 26.28 -11.66 5.47
C LYS A 374 26.28 -10.51 4.45
N ASP A 375 25.38 -9.55 4.61
CA ASP A 375 25.30 -8.40 3.69
C ASP A 375 26.51 -7.47 3.84
N LEU A 376 26.99 -7.24 5.07
CA LEU A 376 28.19 -6.43 5.32
C LEU A 376 29.45 -7.11 4.79
N GLU A 377 29.60 -8.43 4.99
CA GLU A 377 30.70 -9.21 4.44
C GLU A 377 30.69 -9.16 2.90
N TYR A 378 29.52 -9.24 2.26
CA TYR A 378 29.39 -9.10 0.82
C TYR A 378 29.92 -7.75 0.31
N PHE A 379 29.62 -6.64 0.99
CA PHE A 379 30.00 -5.30 0.52
C PHE A 379 31.37 -4.80 0.99
N TYR A 380 31.92 -5.35 2.07
CA TYR A 380 33.15 -4.86 2.72
C TYR A 380 34.24 -5.94 2.87
N GLY A 381 33.93 -7.20 2.59
CA GLY A 381 34.82 -8.36 2.75
C GLY A 381 34.91 -8.86 4.19
N GLN A 382 35.79 -9.84 4.44
CA GLN A 382 35.96 -10.49 5.76
C GLN A 382 36.26 -9.51 6.90
N SER A 383 36.98 -8.43 6.62
CA SER A 383 37.33 -7.38 7.58
C SER A 383 36.26 -6.28 7.69
N TRP A 384 34.99 -6.57 7.38
CA TRP A 384 33.92 -5.57 7.38
C TRP A 384 33.76 -4.88 8.74
N ARG A 385 33.98 -5.59 9.86
CA ARG A 385 33.86 -5.06 11.22
C ARG A 385 34.78 -3.87 11.50
N GLU A 386 35.95 -3.83 10.88
CA GLU A 386 36.92 -2.73 11.01
C GLU A 386 36.58 -1.52 10.13
N ARG A 387 35.60 -1.66 9.23
CA ARG A 387 35.26 -0.68 8.18
C ARG A 387 33.89 -0.02 8.38
N ILE A 388 33.17 -0.42 9.43
CA ILE A 388 31.85 0.13 9.75
C ILE A 388 32.01 1.58 10.19
N ILE A 389 31.27 2.46 9.52
CA ILE A 389 31.11 3.86 9.92
C ILE A 389 29.62 4.09 10.09
N VAL A 390 29.23 4.57 11.27
CA VAL A 390 27.84 4.90 11.60
C VAL A 390 27.73 6.32 12.15
N PRO A 391 26.61 7.02 11.92
CA PRO A 391 26.39 8.34 12.49
C PRO A 391 26.24 8.30 14.02
N ALA A 392 26.40 9.47 14.64
CA ALA A 392 26.16 9.65 16.07
C ALA A 392 24.73 9.25 16.49
N ALA A 393 23.72 9.51 15.64
CA ALA A 393 22.35 9.05 15.87
C ALA A 393 22.24 7.52 16.05
N THR A 394 23.01 6.73 15.30
CA THR A 394 23.02 5.26 15.44
C THR A 394 23.52 4.85 16.82
N HIS A 395 24.60 5.48 17.31
CA HIS A 395 25.10 5.23 18.66
C HIS A 395 24.10 5.63 19.74
N ARG A 396 23.41 6.78 19.58
CA ARG A 396 22.35 7.21 20.51
C ARG A 396 21.20 6.21 20.54
N TYR A 397 20.79 5.68 19.39
CA TYR A 397 19.74 4.66 19.33
C TYR A 397 20.21 3.36 20.03
N ALA A 398 21.38 2.84 19.70
CA ALA A 398 21.93 1.65 20.36
C ALA A 398 22.07 1.84 21.89
N GLN A 399 22.43 3.04 22.35
CA GLN A 399 22.45 3.37 23.78
C GLN A 399 21.05 3.42 24.40
N ARG A 400 20.05 3.96 23.70
CA ARG A 400 18.65 3.94 24.17
C ARG A 400 18.14 2.52 24.35
N LEU A 401 18.39 1.64 23.38
CA LEU A 401 18.01 0.22 23.44
C LEU A 401 18.60 -0.47 24.68
N ARG A 402 19.92 -0.31 24.91
CA ARG A 402 20.59 -0.83 26.12
C ARG A 402 20.04 -0.25 27.41
N LYS A 403 19.69 1.04 27.43
CA LYS A 403 19.08 1.68 28.60
C LYS A 403 17.67 1.13 28.86
N VAL A 404 16.86 0.96 27.82
CA VAL A 404 15.52 0.38 27.91
C VAL A 404 15.60 -1.06 28.40
N GLY A 405 16.41 -1.91 27.78
CA GLY A 405 16.57 -3.31 28.17
C GLY A 405 17.12 -3.52 29.58
N LYS A 406 17.84 -2.53 30.14
CA LYS A 406 18.31 -2.56 31.52
C LYS A 406 17.29 -2.02 32.53
N ASP A 407 16.71 -0.87 32.24
CA ASP A 407 15.96 -0.09 33.23
C ASP A 407 14.44 -0.36 33.16
N ASN A 408 13.89 -0.66 31.98
CA ASN A 408 12.45 -0.88 31.74
C ASN A 408 12.26 -1.93 30.62
N PRO A 409 12.57 -3.22 30.85
CA PRO A 409 12.59 -4.25 29.80
C PRO A 409 11.26 -4.42 29.06
N GLU A 410 10.14 -4.16 29.71
CA GLU A 410 8.80 -4.16 29.11
C GLU A 410 8.65 -3.14 27.98
N TYR A 411 9.48 -2.09 27.91
CA TYR A 411 9.44 -1.13 26.80
C TYR A 411 10.19 -1.62 25.55
N LEU A 412 10.94 -2.72 25.63
CA LEU A 412 11.58 -3.33 24.45
C LEU A 412 10.57 -3.69 23.36
N VAL A 413 9.32 -4.00 23.75
CA VAL A 413 8.23 -4.26 22.81
C VAL A 413 7.99 -3.11 21.84
N ALA A 414 8.18 -1.85 22.28
CA ALA A 414 8.02 -0.68 21.44
C ALA A 414 9.04 -0.64 20.30
N HIS A 415 10.30 -0.97 20.61
CA HIS A 415 11.38 -1.02 19.63
C HIS A 415 11.27 -2.22 18.71
N ALA A 416 11.01 -3.41 19.27
CA ALA A 416 10.85 -4.64 18.53
C ALA A 416 9.66 -4.55 17.56
N TYR A 417 8.52 -3.99 18.00
CA TYR A 417 7.38 -3.67 17.14
C TYR A 417 7.79 -2.74 15.99
N THR A 418 8.42 -1.60 16.31
CA THR A 418 8.77 -0.58 15.31
C THR A 418 9.69 -1.14 14.23
N ARG A 419 10.65 -1.98 14.61
CA ARG A 419 11.63 -2.56 13.70
C ARG A 419 11.08 -3.79 12.95
N TYR A 420 10.79 -4.88 13.65
CA TYR A 420 10.47 -6.15 13.00
C TYR A 420 9.19 -6.11 12.15
N LEU A 421 8.14 -5.42 12.61
CA LEU A 421 6.91 -5.31 11.83
C LEU A 421 7.06 -4.34 10.66
N GLY A 422 7.95 -3.35 10.78
CA GLY A 422 8.42 -2.54 9.66
C GLY A 422 9.10 -3.40 8.59
N ASP A 423 10.02 -4.29 8.99
CA ASP A 423 10.79 -5.14 8.07
C ASP A 423 9.92 -6.19 7.36
N LEU A 424 9.00 -6.82 8.09
CA LEU A 424 8.03 -7.80 7.56
C LEU A 424 6.95 -7.14 6.68
N SER A 425 6.93 -5.81 6.60
CA SER A 425 5.99 -5.06 5.80
C SER A 425 6.72 -4.23 4.74
N GLY A 426 7.22 -3.06 5.12
CA GLY A 426 7.95 -2.09 4.30
C GLY A 426 9.22 -2.66 3.74
N GLY A 427 9.97 -3.36 4.61
CA GLY A 427 11.24 -3.96 4.27
C GLY A 427 11.18 -4.87 3.05
N GLN A 428 10.10 -5.65 2.88
CA GLN A 428 9.95 -6.55 1.72
C GLN A 428 9.91 -5.80 0.38
N VAL A 429 9.38 -4.58 0.37
CA VAL A 429 9.38 -3.75 -0.83
C VAL A 429 10.71 -3.03 -1.00
N LEU A 430 11.27 -2.49 0.10
CA LEU A 430 12.58 -1.86 0.09
C LEU A 430 13.68 -2.82 -0.42
N GLY A 431 13.66 -4.08 -0.03
CA GLY A 431 14.59 -5.09 -0.52
C GLY A 431 14.52 -5.29 -2.04
N ARG A 432 13.31 -5.35 -2.61
CA ARG A 432 13.13 -5.43 -4.07
C ARG A 432 13.61 -4.18 -4.79
N ILE A 433 13.40 -3.01 -4.21
CA ILE A 433 13.91 -1.74 -4.75
C ILE A 433 15.44 -1.75 -4.70
N THR A 434 16.06 -2.10 -3.56
CA THR A 434 17.51 -2.22 -3.43
C THR A 434 18.10 -3.14 -4.50
N GLN A 435 17.54 -4.36 -4.65
CA GLN A 435 18.01 -5.33 -5.65
C GLN A 435 18.00 -4.72 -7.05
N LYS A 436 16.88 -4.07 -7.41
CA LYS A 436 16.71 -3.47 -8.74
C LYS A 436 17.63 -2.26 -8.95
N SER A 437 17.68 -1.33 -8.02
CA SER A 437 18.44 -0.09 -8.12
C SER A 437 19.95 -0.33 -8.14
N LEU A 438 20.43 -1.35 -7.42
CA LEU A 438 21.86 -1.67 -7.33
C LEU A 438 22.29 -2.80 -8.27
N GLY A 439 21.38 -3.38 -9.04
CA GLY A 439 21.67 -4.48 -9.96
C GLY A 439 22.15 -5.76 -9.26
N LEU A 440 21.70 -6.02 -8.02
CA LEU A 440 22.10 -7.19 -7.25
C LEU A 440 21.36 -8.43 -7.76
N THR A 441 22.11 -9.47 -8.13
CA THR A 441 21.57 -10.76 -8.58
C THR A 441 21.77 -11.81 -7.47
N SER A 442 20.97 -12.87 -7.47
CA SER A 442 21.08 -14.03 -6.55
C SER A 442 20.80 -13.80 -5.04
N GLY A 443 20.25 -12.65 -4.65
CA GLY A 443 19.84 -12.39 -3.26
C GLY A 443 20.99 -12.03 -2.31
N GLN A 444 22.24 -12.03 -2.77
CA GLN A 444 23.39 -11.57 -2.01
C GLN A 444 23.35 -10.04 -1.81
N GLY A 445 23.78 -9.58 -0.63
CA GLY A 445 23.75 -8.16 -0.27
C GLY A 445 22.38 -7.61 0.15
N VAL A 446 21.34 -8.45 0.20
CA VAL A 446 19.98 -8.09 0.64
C VAL A 446 19.36 -9.14 1.56
N SER A 447 20.19 -9.96 2.19
CA SER A 447 19.82 -11.02 3.13
C SER A 447 19.00 -10.48 4.30
N PHE A 448 19.25 -9.24 4.73
CA PHE A 448 18.48 -8.56 5.78
C PHE A 448 16.96 -8.60 5.54
N PHE A 449 16.55 -8.43 4.28
CA PHE A 449 15.14 -8.41 3.89
C PHE A 449 14.53 -9.82 3.78
N SER A 450 15.32 -10.89 3.88
CA SER A 450 14.85 -12.26 3.80
C SER A 450 14.53 -12.83 5.19
N PHE A 451 13.37 -13.47 5.35
CA PHE A 451 12.91 -14.08 6.60
C PHE A 451 12.67 -15.58 6.39
N PRO A 452 13.72 -16.42 6.30
CA PRO A 452 13.56 -17.85 6.00
C PRO A 452 12.77 -18.61 7.07
N GLY A 453 12.81 -18.15 8.34
CA GLY A 453 12.01 -18.70 9.43
C GLY A 453 10.53 -18.29 9.40
N VAL A 454 10.12 -17.39 8.49
CA VAL A 454 8.74 -16.90 8.38
C VAL A 454 8.11 -17.38 7.07
N SER A 455 7.26 -18.40 7.16
CA SER A 455 6.55 -18.96 5.99
C SER A 455 5.52 -18.00 5.39
N SER A 456 4.86 -17.18 6.22
CA SER A 456 3.90 -16.16 5.79
C SER A 456 4.07 -14.89 6.63
N PRO A 457 4.62 -13.81 6.05
CA PRO A 457 4.81 -12.54 6.76
C PRO A 457 3.50 -11.98 7.35
N ASN A 458 2.38 -12.20 6.67
CA ASN A 458 1.08 -11.71 7.13
C ASN A 458 0.57 -12.46 8.37
N ARG A 459 0.61 -13.81 8.33
CA ARG A 459 0.22 -14.64 9.49
C ARG A 459 1.14 -14.38 10.67
N PHE A 460 2.44 -14.23 10.42
CA PHE A 460 3.42 -13.97 11.48
C PHE A 460 3.21 -12.61 12.14
N LYS A 461 2.92 -11.54 11.36
CA LYS A 461 2.56 -10.23 11.93
C LYS A 461 1.29 -10.27 12.77
N GLN A 462 0.29 -11.09 12.39
CA GLN A 462 -0.91 -11.29 13.21
C GLN A 462 -0.58 -12.02 14.51
N LEU A 463 0.21 -13.09 14.44
CA LEU A 463 0.71 -13.82 15.61
C LEU A 463 1.46 -12.87 16.55
N TYR A 464 2.42 -12.10 16.02
CA TYR A 464 3.23 -11.17 16.81
C TYR A 464 2.36 -10.12 17.51
N ARG A 465 1.38 -9.52 16.82
CA ARG A 465 0.44 -8.57 17.43
C ARG A 465 -0.41 -9.22 18.53
N SER A 466 -0.90 -10.44 18.29
CA SER A 466 -1.66 -11.20 19.31
C SER A 466 -0.83 -11.44 20.57
N ARG A 467 0.44 -11.85 20.40
CA ARG A 467 1.39 -12.03 21.51
C ARG A 467 1.74 -10.74 22.24
N MET A 468 1.90 -9.66 21.50
CA MET A 468 2.11 -8.34 22.09
C MET A 468 0.89 -7.88 22.91
N ASN A 469 -0.31 -8.15 22.42
CA ASN A 469 -1.54 -7.81 23.12
C ASN A 469 -1.78 -8.64 24.40
N SER A 470 -1.11 -9.80 24.55
CA SER A 470 -1.16 -10.61 25.77
C SER A 470 -0.17 -10.19 26.84
N ILE A 471 0.63 -9.14 26.60
CA ILE A 471 1.54 -8.61 27.63
C ILE A 471 0.69 -7.87 28.67
N GLU A 472 0.76 -8.34 29.91
CA GLU A 472 0.13 -7.67 31.04
C GLU A 472 0.98 -6.46 31.45
N LEU A 473 0.40 -5.26 31.32
CA LEU A 473 1.03 -3.99 31.68
C LEU A 473 0.11 -3.23 32.64
N THR A 474 0.70 -2.59 33.62
CA THR A 474 0.05 -1.51 34.39
C THR A 474 -0.27 -0.34 33.46
N LYS A 475 -1.11 0.58 33.94
CA LYS A 475 -1.47 1.77 33.16
C LYS A 475 -0.24 2.63 32.87
N GLU A 476 0.61 2.80 33.87
CA GLU A 476 1.85 3.58 33.80
C GLU A 476 2.85 2.96 32.82
N GLU A 477 3.06 1.64 32.88
CA GLU A 477 3.92 0.93 31.92
C GLU A 477 3.36 1.02 30.50
N LYS A 478 2.04 0.90 30.33
CA LYS A 478 1.39 1.02 29.03
C LYS A 478 1.60 2.40 28.43
N GLU A 479 1.41 3.47 29.21
CA GLU A 479 1.69 4.84 28.78
C GLU A 479 3.17 5.00 28.39
N GLY A 480 4.09 4.44 29.18
CA GLY A 480 5.52 4.43 28.89
C GLY A 480 5.89 3.70 27.59
N VAL A 481 5.26 2.54 27.31
CA VAL A 481 5.44 1.81 26.03
C VAL A 481 5.01 2.66 24.84
N LEU A 482 3.90 3.40 24.96
CA LEU A 482 3.40 4.26 23.87
C LEU A 482 4.34 5.43 23.61
N GLU A 483 4.84 6.07 24.66
CA GLU A 483 5.87 7.12 24.53
C GLU A 483 7.16 6.57 23.92
N GLU A 484 7.57 5.37 24.34
CA GLU A 484 8.77 4.73 23.80
C GLU A 484 8.62 4.34 22.34
N ALA A 485 7.41 3.97 21.90
CA ALA A 485 7.17 3.67 20.49
C ALA A 485 7.34 4.92 19.62
N VAL A 486 6.84 6.07 20.08
CA VAL A 486 7.10 7.36 19.39
C VAL A 486 8.61 7.65 19.38
N ARG A 487 9.30 7.45 20.52
CA ARG A 487 10.75 7.63 20.62
C ARG A 487 11.51 6.73 19.64
N ALA A 488 11.10 5.47 19.50
CA ALA A 488 11.70 4.52 18.57
C ALA A 488 11.62 5.03 17.12
N PHE A 489 10.50 5.63 16.72
CA PHE A 489 10.40 6.28 15.40
C PHE A 489 11.30 7.51 15.29
N GLU A 490 11.34 8.39 16.31
CA GLU A 490 12.26 9.55 16.27
C GLU A 490 13.72 9.12 16.12
N CYS A 491 14.15 8.08 16.85
CA CYS A 491 15.51 7.56 16.71
C CYS A 491 15.79 7.04 15.29
N ASN A 492 14.80 6.42 14.63
CA ASN A 492 14.96 6.00 13.23
C ASN A 492 15.08 7.20 12.28
N ILE A 493 14.25 8.24 12.47
CA ILE A 493 14.30 9.48 11.68
C ILE A 493 15.67 10.15 11.84
N GLU A 494 16.15 10.31 13.08
CA GLU A 494 17.48 10.88 13.35
C GLU A 494 18.60 10.10 12.66
N VAL A 495 18.52 8.76 12.65
CA VAL A 495 19.50 7.92 11.93
C VAL A 495 19.46 8.21 10.43
N PHE A 496 18.28 8.28 9.82
CA PHE A 496 18.16 8.58 8.38
C PHE A 496 18.66 9.98 8.03
N ASP A 497 18.35 10.97 8.86
CA ASP A 497 18.80 12.35 8.66
C ASP A 497 20.33 12.48 8.80
N ASP A 498 20.93 11.84 9.82
CA ASP A 498 22.38 11.87 9.99
C ASP A 498 23.13 11.06 8.91
N LEU A 499 22.54 9.96 8.41
CA LEU A 499 23.06 9.24 7.25
C LEU A 499 23.15 10.17 6.02
N GLN A 500 22.10 10.97 5.78
CA GLN A 500 22.09 11.94 4.69
C GLN A 500 23.17 13.01 4.87
N LYS A 501 23.39 13.51 6.09
CA LYS A 501 24.45 14.48 6.38
C LYS A 501 25.85 13.91 6.09
N ILE A 502 26.12 12.66 6.49
CA ILE A 502 27.41 12.00 6.20
C ILE A 502 27.66 11.92 4.69
N LEU A 503 26.62 11.62 3.92
CA LEU A 503 26.71 11.54 2.46
C LEU A 503 26.99 12.91 1.82
N SER A 504 26.26 13.96 2.24
CA SER A 504 26.47 15.31 1.72
C SER A 504 27.89 15.82 1.99
N VAL A 505 28.44 15.59 3.18
CA VAL A 505 29.83 15.96 3.50
C VAL A 505 30.84 15.19 2.63
N THR A 506 30.58 13.91 2.38
CA THR A 506 31.46 13.06 1.55
C THR A 506 31.44 13.49 0.07
N GLU A 507 30.29 13.95 -0.43
CA GLU A 507 30.14 14.48 -1.78
C GLU A 507 30.81 15.85 -1.94
N GLU A 508 30.64 16.75 -0.96
CA GLU A 508 31.29 18.07 -0.94
C GLU A 508 32.83 17.96 -0.87
N ALA A 509 33.36 16.99 -0.12
CA ALA A 509 34.80 16.73 -0.05
C ALA A 509 35.38 16.17 -1.36
N ASN A 510 34.56 15.55 -2.21
CA ASN A 510 34.96 14.94 -3.48
C ASN A 510 34.73 15.84 -4.71
N MET A 511 34.20 17.05 -4.54
CA MET A 511 34.09 18.04 -5.61
C MET A 511 35.47 18.62 -5.96
N PRO A 512 35.89 18.63 -7.25
CA PRO A 512 37.14 19.26 -7.62
C PRO A 512 37.03 20.76 -7.34
N GLN A 513 37.84 21.26 -6.39
CA GLN A 513 38.08 22.68 -6.23
C GLN A 513 38.44 23.26 -7.60
N LYS A 514 37.62 24.19 -8.11
CA LYS A 514 37.97 25.03 -9.25
C LYS A 514 39.24 25.81 -8.87
N GLN A 515 40.40 25.23 -9.17
CA GLN A 515 41.65 25.97 -9.17
C GLN A 515 41.56 27.01 -10.29
N THR A 516 41.46 28.26 -9.86
CA THR A 516 41.72 29.44 -10.67
C THR A 516 43.03 29.26 -11.41
N THR A 517 42.94 29.31 -12.73
CA THR A 517 44.03 29.19 -13.70
C THR A 517 45.15 30.18 -13.41
N HIS A 518 46.36 29.69 -13.15
CA HIS A 518 47.59 30.42 -13.44
C HIS A 518 48.32 29.70 -14.58
N LYS A 519 48.44 30.37 -15.74
CA LYS A 519 49.15 29.88 -16.92
C LYS A 519 50.66 29.82 -16.65
N SER A 520 51.30 28.72 -17.02
CA SER A 520 52.67 28.72 -17.55
C SER A 520 52.89 27.53 -18.49
N TYR A 521 53.36 27.83 -19.70
CA TYR A 521 53.83 26.90 -20.71
C TYR A 521 55.13 26.20 -20.28
N ILE A 522 55.33 24.92 -20.65
CA ILE A 522 56.41 24.41 -21.54
C ILE A 522 56.28 22.88 -21.75
N ALA A 523 56.18 22.52 -23.04
CA ALA A 523 56.62 21.38 -23.86
C ALA A 523 56.88 19.93 -23.33
N HIS A 524 56.31 18.98 -24.09
CA HIS A 524 56.78 17.64 -24.55
C HIS A 524 57.16 16.58 -23.49
N GLU A 525 56.74 15.31 -23.54
CA GLU A 525 56.76 14.35 -24.66
C GLU A 525 55.97 13.06 -24.34
N ASP A 526 55.37 12.47 -25.39
CA ASP A 526 54.93 11.08 -25.65
C ASP A 526 54.68 10.02 -24.54
N ARG A 527 53.44 9.49 -24.53
CA ARG A 527 53.16 8.03 -24.67
C ARG A 527 51.69 7.71 -24.95
N THR A 528 51.41 7.41 -26.22
CA THR A 528 50.55 6.34 -26.78
C THR A 528 49.45 5.68 -25.92
N LEU A 529 48.20 6.02 -26.27
CA LEU A 529 47.13 5.14 -26.79
C LEU A 529 46.81 3.79 -26.10
N ILE A 530 45.70 3.75 -25.33
CA ILE A 530 44.66 2.72 -25.50
C ILE A 530 43.32 3.45 -25.63
N LYS A 531 42.78 3.43 -26.85
CA LYS A 531 41.46 3.94 -27.23
C LYS A 531 40.54 2.73 -27.34
N THR A 532 39.56 2.60 -26.44
CA THR A 532 38.41 1.71 -26.67
C THR A 532 37.16 2.25 -25.99
N LEU A 533 36.32 2.86 -26.83
CA LEU A 533 34.87 3.05 -26.79
C LEU A 533 34.20 3.38 -25.43
N GLN A 534 34.11 4.68 -25.15
CA GLN A 534 32.94 5.24 -24.46
C GLN A 534 31.74 5.17 -25.42
N VAL A 535 30.77 4.32 -25.09
CA VAL A 535 29.40 4.45 -25.62
C VAL A 535 28.69 5.46 -24.72
N PRO A 536 28.09 6.54 -25.26
CA PRO A 536 27.29 7.45 -24.46
C PRO A 536 26.04 6.70 -23.98
N ALA A 537 25.87 6.54 -22.67
CA ALA A 537 24.63 6.06 -22.05
C ALA A 537 23.53 7.14 -22.10
N SER A 538 23.38 7.79 -23.25
CA SER A 538 22.39 8.81 -23.54
C SER A 538 21.68 8.37 -24.81
N LEU A 539 20.83 7.34 -24.72
CA LEU A 539 19.79 7.00 -25.70
C LEU A 539 18.95 5.78 -25.28
N LEU A 540 18.62 5.63 -23.99
CA LEU A 540 17.48 4.81 -23.55
C LEU A 540 16.91 5.48 -22.30
N PHE A 541 15.59 5.54 -22.17
CA PHE A 541 14.80 6.15 -21.07
C PHE A 541 14.38 7.63 -21.23
N GLU A 542 13.73 7.95 -22.33
CA GLU A 542 12.66 8.95 -22.31
C GLU A 542 11.29 8.26 -22.47
N SER A 543 10.70 7.85 -21.34
CA SER A 543 9.24 7.74 -21.27
C SER A 543 8.75 8.20 -19.88
N PRO A 544 7.90 9.24 -19.81
CA PRO A 544 7.32 9.73 -18.55
C PRO A 544 6.51 8.65 -17.81
N LEU A 545 5.98 7.67 -18.55
CA LEU A 545 5.19 6.55 -18.03
C LEU A 545 6.01 5.58 -17.15
N LEU A 546 7.31 5.37 -17.43
CA LEU A 546 8.13 4.47 -16.60
C LEU A 546 8.53 5.13 -15.26
N ARG A 547 8.63 6.47 -15.22
CA ARG A 547 8.85 7.23 -13.96
C ARG A 547 7.61 7.21 -13.07
N LEU A 548 6.41 7.20 -13.64
CA LEU A 548 5.15 7.08 -12.91
C LEU A 548 4.96 5.66 -12.35
N VAL A 549 5.27 4.61 -13.13
CA VAL A 549 5.12 3.20 -12.69
C VAL A 549 6.12 2.83 -11.58
N LEU A 550 7.33 3.40 -11.56
CA LEU A 550 8.25 3.22 -10.42
C LEU A 550 7.84 4.03 -9.19
N GLY A 551 7.42 5.29 -9.35
CA GLY A 551 6.94 6.13 -8.24
C GLY A 551 5.65 5.60 -7.60
N VAL A 552 4.75 5.02 -8.40
CA VAL A 552 3.54 4.34 -7.93
C VAL A 552 3.87 3.02 -7.26
N CYS A 553 4.87 2.26 -7.72
CA CYS A 553 5.29 1.03 -7.03
C CYS A 553 5.87 1.26 -5.63
N VAL A 554 6.47 2.43 -5.35
CA VAL A 554 6.98 2.73 -4.01
C VAL A 554 5.99 3.56 -3.17
N ALA A 555 5.12 4.36 -3.77
CA ALA A 555 3.95 4.91 -3.07
C ALA A 555 2.96 3.80 -2.67
N LEU A 556 2.78 2.76 -3.49
CA LEU A 556 2.02 1.56 -3.13
C LEU A 556 2.78 0.63 -2.20
N ALA A 557 4.09 0.85 -1.99
CA ALA A 557 4.84 0.20 -0.94
C ALA A 557 4.68 0.90 0.40
N THR A 558 4.66 2.22 0.44
CA THR A 558 4.54 3.01 1.69
C THR A 558 3.08 3.18 2.12
N VAL A 559 2.18 3.50 1.20
CA VAL A 559 0.72 3.46 1.46
C VAL A 559 0.24 2.01 1.62
N GLY A 560 0.84 1.08 0.87
CA GLY A 560 0.51 -0.34 0.98
C GLY A 560 1.07 -1.00 2.23
N VAL A 561 2.13 -0.55 2.86
CA VAL A 561 2.63 -1.22 4.08
C VAL A 561 1.91 -0.78 5.34
N GLY A 562 1.30 0.40 5.32
CA GLY A 562 0.26 0.78 6.29
C GLY A 562 -1.07 0.03 6.12
N MET A 563 -1.28 -0.64 4.97
CA MET A 563 -2.56 -1.28 4.60
C MET A 563 -2.49 -2.79 4.31
N TYR A 564 -1.31 -3.34 4.04
CA TYR A 564 -1.02 -4.76 3.84
C TYR A 564 -0.42 -5.34 5.11
N THR A 565 -1.20 -5.30 6.18
CA THR A 565 -1.39 -6.45 7.06
C THR A 565 -2.50 -6.18 8.03
N LEU A 566 -3.64 -6.85 7.82
CA LEU A 566 -4.42 -7.45 8.89
C LEU A 566 -5.40 -8.49 8.34
#